data_AF-A0A0V8QER7-F1
#
_entry.id   AF-A0A0V8QER7-F1
#
_cell.length_a   1.000
_cell.length_b   1.000
_cell.length_c   1.000
_cell.angle_alpha   90.00
_cell.angle_beta   90.00
_cell.angle_gamma   90.00
#
_symmetry.space_group_name_H-M   'P 1'
#
loop_
_entity.id
_entity.type
_entity.pdbx_description
1 polymer ?
#
loop_
_entity_poly.entity_id
_entity_poly.type
_entity_poly.pdbx_seq_one_letter_code
_entity_poly.pdbx_strand_id
1 'polypeptide(L)'
;MEQNRNCGNNGFETYNIGDRCEYVQYAIEIERTLHNMQKELNTCIDPRKAAMLIMRVATELYDADWCGILDVDMEIGVWTPIWWYDREFGEMAQTKW
;
A
#
# COMPACT_ATOMS: atom_id res chain seq x y z
N MET A 1 -6.14 35.64 3.80
CA MET A 1 -5.66 35.39 5.18
C MET A 1 -5.47 33.90 5.32
N GLU A 2 -4.29 33.41 4.92
CA GLU A 2 -3.93 32.00 5.05
C GLU A 2 -3.56 31.73 6.51
N GLN A 3 -4.28 30.83 7.16
CA GLN A 3 -3.97 30.38 8.51
C GLN A 3 -2.80 29.41 8.44
N ASN A 4 -1.60 29.95 8.66
CA ASN A 4 -0.38 29.17 8.82
C ASN A 4 -0.46 28.43 10.17
N ARG A 5 -0.88 27.17 10.14
CA ARG A 5 -0.99 26.31 11.34
C ARG A 5 0.42 25.86 11.74
N ASN A 6 1.06 26.67 12.58
CA ASN A 6 2.37 26.36 13.15
C ASN A 6 2.24 25.15 14.11
N CYS A 7 2.77 24.00 13.72
CA CYS A 7 2.81 22.81 14.57
C CYS A 7 3.94 22.99 15.60
N GLY A 8 3.57 23.13 16.88
CA GLY A 8 4.49 23.43 17.98
C GLY A 8 5.66 22.46 18.10
N ASN A 9 6.86 23.05 18.20
CA ASN A 9 8.14 22.34 18.25
C ASN A 9 8.41 21.78 19.66
N ASN A 10 7.87 20.59 19.95
CA ASN A 10 8.23 19.82 21.15
C ASN A 10 9.31 18.80 20.75
N GLY A 11 10.48 18.94 21.38
CA GLY A 11 11.71 18.18 21.11
C GLY A 11 11.59 16.70 21.45
N PHE A 12 11.17 15.92 20.46
CA PHE A 12 11.30 14.47 20.44
C PHE A 12 12.28 14.14 19.31
N GLU A 13 13.54 13.93 19.66
CA GLU A 13 14.57 13.48 18.72
C GLU A 13 14.31 12.00 18.38
N THR A 14 13.57 11.75 17.31
CA THR A 14 13.37 10.38 16.79
C THR A 14 13.30 10.39 15.27
N TYR A 15 14.41 9.98 14.64
CA TYR A 15 14.59 9.80 13.20
C TYR A 15 14.32 11.09 12.39
N ASN A 16 15.03 11.25 11.27
CA ASN A 16 14.80 12.36 10.34
C ASN A 16 13.50 12.07 9.56
N ILE A 17 12.40 11.91 10.29
CA ILE A 17 11.05 11.89 9.75
C ILE A 17 10.92 13.26 9.10
N GLY A 18 10.56 13.30 7.82
CA GLY A 18 10.22 14.55 7.12
C GLY A 18 9.20 15.36 7.92
N ASP A 19 8.80 16.53 7.40
CA ASP A 19 7.89 17.45 8.10
C ASP A 19 6.85 16.68 8.94
N ARG A 20 6.84 16.91 10.27
CA ARG A 20 5.97 16.23 11.23
C ARG A 20 4.50 16.25 10.76
N CYS A 21 4.11 17.32 10.07
CA CYS A 21 2.79 17.46 9.48
C CYS A 21 2.54 16.39 8.39
N GLU A 22 3.49 16.18 7.48
CA GLU A 22 3.44 15.13 6.43
C GLU A 22 3.34 13.74 7.05
N TYR A 23 4.14 13.45 8.09
CA TYR A 23 4.07 12.16 8.78
C TYR A 23 2.69 11.91 9.40
N VAL A 24 2.13 12.91 10.09
CA VAL A 24 0.79 12.80 10.69
C VAL A 24 -0.28 12.63 9.62
N GLN A 25 -0.18 13.37 8.51
CA GLN A 25 -1.10 13.23 7.38
C GLN A 25 -1.05 11.83 6.78
N TYR A 26 0.15 11.32 6.52
CA TYR A 26 0.35 9.98 5.97
C TYR A 26 -0.14 8.88 6.92
N ALA A 27 0.09 9.02 8.24
CA ALA A 27 -0.43 8.09 9.23
C ALA A 27 -1.98 8.02 9.23
N ILE A 28 -2.64 9.18 9.09
CA ILE A 28 -4.11 9.26 8.97
C ILE A 28 -4.58 8.62 7.66
N GLU A 29 -3.87 8.86 6.56
CA GLU A 29 -4.19 8.31 5.25
C GLU A 29 -4.09 6.78 5.23
N ILE A 30 -2.99 6.23 5.75
CA ILE A 30 -2.83 4.77 5.91
C ILE A 30 -3.95 4.20 6.76
N GLU A 31 -4.25 4.78 7.92
CA GLU A 31 -5.25 4.25 8.84
C GLU A 31 -6.63 4.18 8.18
N ARG A 32 -7.04 5.26 7.50
CA ARG A 32 -8.30 5.30 6.74
C ARG A 32 -8.33 4.28 5.61
N THR A 33 -7.21 4.15 4.88
CA THR A 33 -7.09 3.21 3.77
C THR A 33 -7.24 1.77 4.27
N LEU A 34 -6.54 1.41 5.35
CA LEU A 34 -6.64 0.09 5.97
C LEU A 34 -8.04 -0.18 6.53
N HIS A 35 -8.68 0.82 7.15
CA HIS A 35 -10.03 0.69 7.69
C HIS A 35 -11.07 0.39 6.59
N ASN A 36 -11.00 1.12 5.48
CA ASN A 36 -11.89 0.91 4.33
C ASN A 36 -11.64 -0.46 3.67
N MET A 37 -10.37 -0.81 3.47
CA MET A 37 -9.99 -2.12 2.92
C MET A 37 -10.50 -3.26 3.81
N GLN A 38 -10.35 -3.15 5.13
CA GLN A 38 -10.83 -4.16 6.09
C GLN A 38 -12.36 -4.34 6.01
N LYS A 39 -13.11 -3.25 5.84
CA LYS A 39 -14.57 -3.30 5.70
C LYS A 39 -15.00 -4.08 4.46
N GLU A 40 -14.31 -3.88 3.34
CA GLU A 40 -14.57 -4.62 2.10
C GLU A 40 -14.18 -6.11 2.25
N LEU A 41 -13.01 -6.38 2.82
CA LEU A 41 -12.50 -7.73 3.07
C LEU A 41 -13.40 -8.54 4.02
N ASN A 42 -14.04 -7.91 4.99
CA ASN A 42 -14.88 -8.61 5.98
C ASN A 42 -16.08 -9.35 5.37
N THR A 43 -16.44 -9.04 4.11
CA THR A 43 -17.52 -9.72 3.38
C THR A 43 -17.01 -10.66 2.28
N CYS A 44 -15.68 -10.73 2.09
CA CYS A 44 -15.05 -11.48 1.01
C CYS A 44 -14.59 -12.85 1.50
N ILE A 45 -15.19 -13.91 0.95
CA ILE A 45 -14.85 -15.31 1.30
C ILE A 45 -13.83 -15.91 0.30
N ASP A 46 -13.67 -15.27 -0.86
CA ASP A 46 -12.76 -15.73 -1.92
C ASP A 46 -11.35 -15.16 -1.68
N PRO A 47 -10.34 -16.01 -1.40
CA PRO A 47 -8.99 -15.55 -1.11
C PRO A 47 -8.33 -14.84 -2.29
N ARG A 48 -8.66 -15.21 -3.53
CA ARG A 48 -8.11 -14.54 -4.72
C ARG A 48 -8.68 -13.14 -4.83
N LYS A 49 -9.99 -12.95 -4.65
CA LYS A 49 -10.61 -11.63 -4.67
C LYS A 49 -10.08 -10.74 -3.54
N ALA A 50 -9.90 -11.31 -2.35
CA ALA A 50 -9.26 -10.60 -1.23
C ALA A 50 -7.85 -10.14 -1.60
N ALA A 51 -7.03 -11.01 -2.19
CA ALA A 51 -5.69 -10.65 -2.62
C ALA A 51 -5.69 -9.56 -3.70
N MET A 52 -6.57 -9.63 -4.71
CA MET A 52 -6.68 -8.61 -5.75
C MET A 52 -7.07 -7.24 -5.18
N LEU A 53 -8.04 -7.22 -4.26
CA LEU A 53 -8.43 -5.99 -3.56
C LEU A 53 -7.24 -5.39 -2.79
N ILE A 54 -6.52 -6.20 -2.02
CA ILE A 54 -5.36 -5.75 -1.24
C ILE A 54 -4.27 -5.18 -2.17
N MET A 55 -3.93 -5.90 -3.24
CA MET A 55 -2.90 -5.45 -4.17
C MET A 55 -3.30 -4.17 -4.89
N ARG A 56 -4.57 -4.02 -5.29
CA ARG A 56 -5.08 -2.77 -5.86
C ARG A 56 -4.94 -1.61 -4.89
N VAL A 57 -5.42 -1.77 -3.64
CA VAL A 57 -5.34 -0.74 -2.60
C VAL A 57 -3.89 -0.35 -2.32
N ALA A 58 -2.98 -1.32 -2.23
CA ALA A 58 -1.55 -1.06 -2.05
C ALA A 58 -0.95 -0.30 -3.25
N THR A 59 -1.33 -0.67 -4.48
CA THR A 59 -0.87 -0.01 -5.71
C THR A 59 -1.31 1.45 -5.76
N GLU A 60 -2.54 1.75 -5.31
CA GLU A 60 -3.07 3.10 -5.21
C GLU A 60 -2.37 3.90 -4.09
N LEU A 61 -2.23 3.33 -2.89
CA LEU A 61 -1.64 4.00 -1.71
C LEU A 61 -0.17 4.37 -1.89
N TYR A 62 0.63 3.48 -2.48
CA TYR A 62 2.08 3.70 -2.67
C TYR A 62 2.43 4.40 -3.98
N ASP A 63 1.42 4.81 -4.74
CA ASP A 63 1.58 5.29 -6.10
C ASP A 63 2.39 4.34 -7.02
N ALA A 64 2.22 3.03 -6.85
CA ALA A 64 3.02 2.03 -7.57
C ALA A 64 2.44 1.72 -8.97
N ASP A 65 3.30 1.25 -9.87
CA ASP A 65 2.88 0.74 -11.19
C ASP A 65 2.18 -0.62 -11.07
N TRP A 66 2.65 -1.49 -10.15
CA TRP A 66 2.10 -2.81 -9.91
C TRP A 66 2.38 -3.30 -8.47
N CYS A 67 1.61 -4.28 -8.01
CA CYS A 67 1.80 -4.99 -6.75
C CYS A 67 1.55 -6.49 -6.94
N GLY A 68 2.36 -7.35 -6.32
CA GLY A 68 2.26 -8.79 -6.52
C GLY A 68 2.68 -9.63 -5.31
N ILE A 69 2.21 -10.87 -5.31
CA ILE A 69 2.57 -11.92 -4.38
C ILE A 69 3.46 -12.91 -5.14
N LEU A 70 4.66 -13.13 -4.62
CA LEU A 70 5.66 -14.04 -5.17
C LEU A 70 5.80 -15.25 -4.23
N ASP A 71 5.79 -16.44 -4.82
CA ASP A 71 6.29 -17.64 -4.16
C ASP A 71 7.78 -17.78 -4.48
N VAL A 72 8.61 -17.82 -3.43
CA VAL A 72 10.06 -17.71 -3.55
C VAL A 72 10.70 -18.93 -2.94
N ASP A 73 11.39 -19.69 -3.78
CA ASP A 73 12.24 -20.80 -3.35
C ASP A 73 13.69 -20.34 -3.34
N MET A 74 14.25 -20.17 -2.14
CA MET A 74 15.62 -19.71 -1.94
C MET A 74 16.68 -20.80 -2.15
N GLU A 75 16.31 -22.09 -2.11
CA GLU A 75 17.27 -23.18 -2.29
C GLU A 75 17.67 -23.31 -3.76
N ILE A 76 16.68 -23.19 -4.65
CA ILE A 76 16.88 -23.26 -6.12
C ILE A 76 16.89 -21.88 -6.79
N GLY A 77 16.63 -20.80 -6.04
CA GLY A 77 16.67 -19.43 -6.54
C GLY A 77 15.54 -19.07 -7.49
N VAL A 78 14.36 -19.69 -7.32
CA VAL A 78 13.19 -19.49 -8.19
C VAL A 78 12.24 -18.48 -7.57
N TRP A 79 11.76 -17.55 -8.42
CA TRP A 79 10.77 -16.53 -8.06
C TRP A 79 9.56 -16.71 -8.97
N THR A 80 8.47 -17.22 -8.40
CA THR A 80 7.25 -17.52 -9.14
C THR A 80 6.17 -16.50 -8.79
N PRO A 81 5.75 -15.64 -9.72
CA PRO A 81 4.63 -14.76 -9.46
C PRO A 81 3.34 -15.57 -9.38
N ILE A 82 2.64 -15.47 -8.25
CA ILE A 82 1.38 -16.20 -8.01
C ILE A 82 0.21 -15.34 -8.44
N TRP A 83 0.17 -14.10 -7.93
CA TRP A 83 -0.88 -13.13 -8.20
C TRP A 83 -0.29 -11.74 -8.29
N TRP A 84 -0.81 -10.90 -9.18
CA TRP A 84 -0.41 -9.51 -9.28
C TRP A 84 -1.54 -8.63 -9.81
N TYR A 85 -1.46 -7.35 -9.47
CA TYR A 85 -2.29 -6.29 -9.99
C TYR A 85 -1.38 -5.25 -10.64
N ASP A 86 -1.71 -4.89 -11.87
CA ASP A 86 -1.07 -3.80 -12.60
C ASP A 86 -2.06 -2.63 -12.69
N ARG A 87 -1.58 -1.41 -12.49
CA ARG A 87 -2.42 -0.20 -12.52
C ARG A 87 -3.03 0.04 -13.89
N GLU A 88 -2.28 -0.18 -14.95
CA GLU A 88 -2.69 0.08 -16.34
C GLU A 88 -3.51 -1.09 -16.90
N PHE A 89 -3.09 -2.32 -16.61
CA PHE A 89 -3.64 -3.52 -17.26
C PHE A 89 -4.55 -4.37 -16.36
N GLY A 90 -4.63 -4.07 -15.07
CA GLY A 90 -5.51 -4.72 -14.11
C GLY A 90 -4.96 -6.04 -13.54
N GLU A 91 -5.89 -6.86 -13.05
CA GLU A 91 -5.56 -8.13 -12.39
C GLU A 91 -4.92 -9.13 -13.35
N MET A 92 -3.82 -9.75 -12.94
CA MET A 92 -3.14 -10.81 -13.70
C MET A 92 -2.77 -10.40 -15.13
N ALA A 93 -2.46 -9.13 -15.34
CA ALA A 93 -2.04 -8.59 -16.62
C ALA A 93 -0.90 -9.41 -17.23
N GLN A 94 -0.89 -9.58 -18.55
CA GLN A 94 0.18 -10.30 -19.22
C GLN A 94 1.52 -9.63 -18.92
N THR A 95 2.47 -10.41 -18.39
CA THR A 95 3.82 -9.94 -18.13
C THR A 95 4.46 -9.51 -19.45
N LYS A 96 4.92 -8.26 -19.49
CA LYS A 96 5.70 -7.72 -20.61
C LYS A 96 7.08 -8.36 -20.54
N TRP A 97 7.40 -9.27 -21.47
CA TRP A 97 8.74 -9.83 -21.67
C TRP A 97 9.35 -9.22 -22.94
#